data_AF-X0RX08-F1
#
_entry.id   AF-X0RX08-F1
#
_cell.length_a   1.000
_cell.length_b   1.000
_cell.length_c   1.000
_cell.angle_alpha   90.00
_cell.angle_beta   90.00
_cell.angle_gamma   90.00
#
_symmetry.space_group_name_H-M   'P 1'
#
loop_
_entity.id
_entity.type
_entity.pdbx_description
1 polymer ?
#
loop_
_entity_poly.entity_id
_entity_poly.type
_entity_poly.pdbx_seq_one_letter_code
_entity_poly.pdbx_strand_id
1 'polypeptide(L)'
;MKFKDYDDDLLVELIARGEMSHAEIAERVGLARSTVGMIARGQTRTDLQDKINTRIRSCLVERRLRPSRPPGETGGPATSRRRPTKDYDDDLLVELIARGEMSHAQIGERIGLDRSTVGLIARGENRPDLQGRINTRMRNCLADKRRRPNQCLGETGGAAAVRHGCRSKHYDDDLLVELIARGDMSRARIGERLGLSGTMVGKIINGQSRRDLLPRIAAMARGIRQESHRLGARWLRGLLIRHIRDGMEGTGEFARR
;
A
#
# COMPACT_ATOMS: atom_id res chain seq x y z
N MET A 1 -5.07 -13.00 -25.74
CA MET A 1 -5.28 -14.01 -24.67
C MET A 1 -6.77 -14.30 -24.61
N LYS A 2 -7.19 -15.53 -24.94
CA LYS A 2 -8.57 -15.96 -24.64
C LYS A 2 -8.62 -16.20 -23.13
N PHE A 3 -9.44 -15.44 -22.41
CA PHE A 3 -9.72 -15.76 -21.02
C PHE A 3 -10.41 -17.12 -21.01
N LYS A 4 -10.00 -18.05 -20.13
CA LYS A 4 -10.82 -19.23 -19.87
C LYS A 4 -12.20 -18.73 -19.47
N ASP A 5 -13.25 -19.25 -20.07
CA ASP A 5 -14.62 -18.96 -19.64
C ASP A 5 -14.77 -19.52 -18.23
N TYR A 6 -14.80 -18.63 -17.25
CA TYR A 6 -15.08 -18.97 -15.86
C TYR A 6 -16.45 -18.42 -15.49
N ASP A 7 -17.10 -19.07 -14.55
CA ASP A 7 -18.42 -18.67 -14.08
C ASP A 7 -18.31 -17.41 -13.20
N ASP A 8 -18.69 -16.26 -13.76
CA ASP A 8 -18.67 -14.96 -13.09
C ASP A 8 -19.59 -14.96 -11.85
N ASP A 9 -20.72 -15.67 -11.87
CA ASP A 9 -21.68 -15.69 -10.77
C ASP A 9 -21.15 -16.55 -9.60
N LEU A 10 -20.49 -17.68 -9.90
CA LEU A 10 -19.77 -18.48 -8.91
C LEU A 10 -18.64 -17.68 -8.24
N LEU A 11 -17.87 -16.92 -9.02
CA LEU A 11 -16.80 -16.07 -8.48
C LEU A 11 -17.35 -15.00 -7.52
N VAL A 12 -18.43 -14.33 -7.93
CA VAL A 12 -19.12 -13.31 -7.12
C VAL A 12 -19.62 -13.90 -5.80
N GLU A 13 -20.27 -15.07 -5.86
CA GLU A 13 -20.79 -15.77 -4.68
C GLU A 13 -19.68 -16.11 -3.68
N LEU A 14 -18.57 -16.68 -4.15
CA LEU A 14 -17.46 -17.12 -3.30
C LEU A 14 -16.72 -15.93 -2.65
N ILE A 15 -16.51 -14.83 -3.39
CA ILE A 15 -15.92 -13.62 -2.85
C ILE A 15 -16.85 -12.99 -1.80
N ALA A 16 -18.16 -12.91 -2.09
CA ALA A 16 -19.12 -12.24 -1.23
C ALA A 16 -19.31 -12.95 0.13
N ARG A 17 -19.21 -14.28 0.18
CA ARG A 17 -19.30 -15.06 1.43
C ARG A 17 -18.11 -14.81 2.37
N GLY A 18 -16.92 -14.56 1.82
CA GLY A 18 -15.70 -14.28 2.58
C GLY A 18 -15.22 -15.43 3.47
N GLU A 19 -15.67 -16.67 3.19
CA GLU A 19 -15.34 -17.87 3.98
C GLU A 19 -14.10 -18.61 3.45
N MET A 20 -13.73 -18.35 2.20
CA MET A 20 -12.62 -19.01 1.52
C MET A 20 -11.47 -18.02 1.25
N SER A 21 -10.25 -18.51 1.26
CA SER A 21 -9.09 -17.75 0.83
C SER A 21 -9.09 -17.53 -0.69
N HIS A 22 -8.45 -16.46 -1.17
CA HIS A 22 -8.32 -16.21 -2.61
C HIS A 22 -7.64 -17.34 -3.38
N ALA A 23 -6.85 -18.20 -2.71
CA ALA A 23 -6.20 -19.35 -3.33
C ALA A 23 -7.21 -20.46 -3.63
N GLU A 24 -8.09 -20.77 -2.66
CA GLU A 24 -9.11 -21.80 -2.82
C GLU A 24 -10.19 -21.36 -3.82
N ILE A 25 -10.56 -20.07 -3.82
CA ILE A 25 -11.49 -19.52 -4.84
C ILE A 25 -10.88 -19.65 -6.24
N ALA A 26 -9.59 -19.36 -6.38
CA ALA A 26 -8.88 -19.43 -7.65
C ALA A 26 -8.84 -20.86 -8.22
N GLU A 27 -8.57 -21.86 -7.37
CA GLU A 27 -8.62 -23.28 -7.74
C GLU A 27 -10.03 -23.68 -8.21
N ARG A 28 -11.06 -23.25 -7.48
CA ARG A 28 -12.45 -23.62 -7.74
C ARG A 28 -13.05 -22.99 -9.00
N VAL A 29 -12.64 -21.76 -9.32
CA VAL A 29 -13.12 -20.99 -10.49
C VAL A 29 -12.20 -21.18 -11.71
N GLY A 30 -11.01 -21.78 -11.53
CA GLY A 30 -10.04 -21.98 -12.61
C GLY A 30 -9.29 -20.69 -13.01
N LEU A 31 -9.11 -19.77 -12.05
CA LEU A 31 -8.41 -18.49 -12.22
C LEU A 31 -7.06 -18.49 -11.51
N ALA A 32 -6.21 -17.52 -11.85
CA ALA A 32 -5.01 -17.26 -11.06
C ALA A 32 -5.37 -16.55 -9.74
N ARG A 33 -4.72 -16.94 -8.63
CA ARG A 33 -4.89 -16.32 -7.31
C ARG A 33 -4.73 -14.79 -7.32
N SER A 34 -3.76 -14.30 -8.09
CA SER A 34 -3.53 -12.86 -8.25
C SER A 34 -4.72 -12.15 -8.90
N THR A 35 -5.31 -12.76 -9.92
CA THR A 35 -6.51 -12.26 -10.63
C THR A 35 -7.71 -12.18 -9.70
N VAL A 36 -8.01 -13.24 -8.94
CA VAL A 36 -9.09 -13.21 -7.94
C VAL A 36 -8.88 -12.09 -6.93
N GLY A 37 -7.64 -11.90 -6.44
CA GLY A 37 -7.31 -10.81 -5.53
C GLY A 37 -7.45 -9.41 -6.15
N MET A 38 -7.16 -9.23 -7.43
CA MET A 38 -7.36 -7.96 -8.13
C MET A 38 -8.84 -7.66 -8.35
N ILE A 39 -9.64 -8.66 -8.72
CA ILE A 39 -11.10 -8.55 -8.88
C ILE A 39 -11.76 -8.22 -7.54
N ALA A 40 -11.41 -8.94 -6.46
CA ALA A 40 -11.95 -8.69 -5.13
C ALA A 40 -11.64 -7.28 -4.59
N ARG A 41 -10.53 -6.66 -5.04
CA ARG A 41 -10.16 -5.27 -4.70
C ARG A 41 -10.71 -4.23 -5.67
N GLY A 42 -11.48 -4.63 -6.68
CA GLY A 42 -11.98 -3.72 -7.72
C GLY A 42 -10.90 -3.14 -8.63
N GLN A 43 -9.71 -3.76 -8.69
CA GLN A 43 -8.60 -3.31 -9.53
C GLN A 43 -8.76 -3.75 -10.99
N THR A 44 -9.53 -4.81 -11.23
CA THR A 44 -9.82 -5.40 -12.54
C THR A 44 -11.27 -5.87 -12.59
N ARG A 45 -11.91 -5.87 -13.77
CA ARG A 45 -13.34 -6.26 -13.95
C ARG A 45 -14.28 -5.45 -13.04
N THR A 46 -14.28 -4.13 -13.21
CA THR A 46 -15.13 -3.20 -12.44
C THR A 46 -16.62 -3.50 -12.60
N ASP A 47 -17.02 -4.13 -13.71
CA ASP A 47 -18.36 -4.66 -13.98
C ASP A 47 -18.83 -5.67 -12.92
N LEU A 48 -17.92 -6.45 -12.33
CA LEU A 48 -18.25 -7.43 -11.29
C LEU A 48 -18.33 -6.82 -9.90
N GLN A 49 -17.77 -5.62 -9.68
CA GLN A 49 -17.67 -5.04 -8.35
C GLN A 49 -19.06 -4.70 -7.78
N ASP A 50 -19.98 -4.22 -8.61
CA ASP A 50 -21.35 -3.93 -8.20
C ASP A 50 -22.13 -5.20 -7.84
N LYS A 51 -21.90 -6.29 -8.58
CA LYS A 51 -22.45 -7.62 -8.27
C LYS A 51 -21.92 -8.14 -6.92
N ILE A 52 -20.61 -8.05 -6.70
CA ILE A 52 -19.96 -8.45 -5.44
C ILE A 52 -20.52 -7.65 -4.26
N ASN A 53 -20.58 -6.32 -4.38
CA ASN A 53 -21.09 -5.45 -3.32
C ASN A 53 -22.57 -5.74 -3.01
N THR A 54 -23.38 -5.96 -4.06
CA THR A 54 -24.80 -6.34 -3.91
C THR A 54 -24.93 -7.66 -3.18
N ARG A 55 -24.14 -8.67 -3.57
CA ARG A 55 -24.19 -10.00 -2.95
C ARG A 55 -23.69 -9.99 -1.51
N ILE A 56 -22.65 -9.22 -1.18
CA ILE A 56 -22.18 -9.01 0.20
C ILE A 56 -23.33 -8.49 1.07
N ARG A 57 -24.09 -7.49 0.60
CA ARG A 57 -25.24 -6.95 1.33
C ARG A 57 -26.31 -8.03 1.55
N SER A 58 -26.63 -8.83 0.53
CA SER A 58 -27.57 -9.95 0.66
C SER A 58 -27.09 -10.99 1.67
N CYS A 59 -25.81 -11.41 1.62
CA CYS A 59 -25.25 -12.37 2.57
C CYS A 59 -25.26 -11.86 4.02
N LEU A 60 -25.09 -10.55 4.24
CA LEU A 60 -25.22 -9.95 5.58
C LEU A 60 -26.66 -10.02 6.11
N VAL A 61 -27.66 -9.82 5.24
CA VAL A 61 -29.08 -9.96 5.62
C VAL A 61 -29.41 -11.42 5.91
N GLU A 62 -28.98 -12.34 5.04
CA GLU A 62 -29.17 -13.80 5.24
C GLU A 62 -28.54 -14.27 6.56
N ARG A 63 -27.35 -13.77 6.92
CA ARG A 63 -26.69 -14.09 8.20
C ARG A 63 -27.45 -13.56 9.42
N ARG A 64 -28.15 -12.43 9.30
CA ARG A 64 -28.99 -11.89 10.40
C ARG A 64 -30.29 -12.67 10.57
N LEU A 65 -30.84 -13.22 9.49
CA LEU A 65 -32.08 -13.98 9.51
C LEU A 65 -31.90 -15.45 9.84
N ARG A 66 -30.66 -15.98 9.81
CA ARG A 66 -30.40 -17.32 10.35
C ARG A 66 -30.73 -17.30 11.85
N PRO A 67 -31.75 -18.06 12.31
CA PRO A 67 -32.02 -18.18 13.73
C PRO A 67 -30.73 -18.63 14.41
N SER A 68 -30.30 -17.87 15.41
CA SER A 68 -29.17 -18.20 16.26
C SER A 68 -29.30 -19.67 16.64
N ARG A 69 -28.39 -20.48 16.10
CA ARG A 69 -28.34 -21.93 16.31
C ARG A 69 -28.53 -22.16 17.81
N PRO A 70 -29.51 -22.98 18.25
CA PRO A 70 -29.74 -23.19 19.67
C PRO A 70 -28.41 -23.60 20.32
N PRO A 71 -28.06 -23.04 21.48
CA PRO A 71 -26.82 -23.34 22.18
C PRO A 71 -26.92 -24.75 22.77
N GLY A 72 -26.70 -25.75 21.93
CA GLY A 72 -26.71 -27.16 22.28
C GLY A 72 -25.98 -27.93 21.20
N GLU A 73 -25.07 -28.79 21.61
CA GLU A 73 -24.27 -29.70 20.77
C GLU A 73 -22.93 -29.14 20.26
N THR A 74 -22.03 -28.97 21.23
CA THR A 74 -20.72 -29.66 21.27
C THR A 74 -19.92 -29.73 19.96
N GLY A 75 -19.36 -28.59 19.56
CA GLY A 75 -18.03 -28.57 18.93
C GLY A 75 -17.06 -28.03 19.97
N GLY A 76 -16.21 -28.91 20.52
CA GLY A 76 -15.35 -28.61 21.67
C GLY A 76 -14.54 -27.31 21.53
N PRO A 77 -14.13 -26.70 22.64
CA PRO A 77 -13.34 -25.48 22.60
C PRO A 77 -12.16 -25.74 21.67
N ALA A 78 -12.04 -24.93 20.61
CA ALA A 78 -10.77 -24.78 19.92
C ALA A 78 -9.77 -24.43 21.02
N THR A 79 -9.06 -25.44 21.50
CA THR A 79 -7.94 -25.28 22.39
C THR A 79 -6.92 -24.56 21.52
N SER A 80 -7.05 -23.23 21.42
CA SER A 80 -5.92 -22.38 21.16
C SER A 80 -4.92 -22.88 22.19
N ARG A 81 -3.93 -23.66 21.73
CA ARG A 81 -2.77 -24.03 22.52
C ARG A 81 -2.25 -22.70 23.01
N ARG A 82 -2.69 -22.27 24.19
CA ARG A 82 -2.19 -21.09 24.87
C ARG A 82 -0.74 -21.47 25.07
N ARG A 83 0.11 -20.94 24.19
CA ARG A 83 1.54 -21.09 24.35
C ARG A 83 1.83 -20.71 25.80
N PRO A 84 2.59 -21.52 26.54
CA PRO A 84 2.93 -21.20 27.91
C PRO A 84 3.39 -19.75 27.93
N THR A 85 2.67 -18.91 28.69
CA THR A 85 2.99 -17.51 28.86
C THR A 85 4.36 -17.48 29.50
N LYS A 86 5.39 -17.26 28.68
CA LYS A 86 6.75 -17.05 29.16
C LYS A 86 6.66 -15.83 30.07
N ASP A 87 6.93 -16.01 31.37
CA ASP A 87 7.07 -14.88 32.27
C ASP A 87 8.19 -14.00 31.75
N TYR A 88 7.84 -12.77 31.44
CA TYR A 88 8.77 -11.76 30.96
C TYR A 88 8.86 -10.65 31.99
N ASP A 89 10.03 -10.02 32.04
CA ASP A 89 10.28 -8.90 32.95
C ASP A 89 9.58 -7.63 32.44
N ASP A 90 8.50 -7.24 33.12
CA ASP A 90 7.71 -6.04 32.82
C ASP A 90 8.58 -4.76 32.89
N ASP A 91 9.61 -4.72 33.76
CA ASP A 91 10.47 -3.56 33.95
C ASP A 91 11.42 -3.38 32.77
N LEU A 92 11.99 -4.49 32.31
CA LEU A 92 12.82 -4.53 31.10
C LEU A 92 11.99 -4.16 29.85
N LEU A 93 10.75 -4.64 29.74
CA LEU A 93 9.85 -4.28 28.65
C LEU A 93 9.56 -2.77 28.64
N VAL A 94 9.20 -2.22 29.80
CA VAL A 94 8.93 -0.78 29.96
C VAL A 94 10.16 0.03 29.57
N GLU A 95 11.35 -0.36 30.01
CA GLU A 95 12.59 0.35 29.69
C GLU A 95 12.88 0.32 28.18
N LEU A 96 12.77 -0.84 27.54
CA LEU A 96 13.08 -1.00 26.12
C LEU A 96 12.09 -0.25 25.22
N ILE A 97 10.79 -0.28 25.55
CA ILE A 97 9.79 0.53 24.84
C ILE A 97 10.07 2.02 25.04
N ALA A 98 10.37 2.44 26.27
CA ALA A 98 10.53 3.85 26.59
C ALA A 98 11.78 4.50 25.96
N ARG A 99 12.87 3.73 25.77
CA ARG A 99 14.08 4.21 25.09
C ARG A 99 13.82 4.50 23.60
N GLY A 100 12.95 3.71 22.96
CA GLY A 100 12.57 3.86 21.56
C GLY A 100 13.69 3.56 20.55
N GLU A 101 14.74 2.85 20.99
CA GLU A 101 15.93 2.55 20.18
C GLU A 101 15.82 1.22 19.42
N MET A 102 14.96 0.33 19.89
CA MET A 102 14.73 -0.99 19.29
C MET A 102 13.34 -1.05 18.66
N SER A 103 13.23 -1.76 17.54
CA SER A 103 11.92 -2.07 16.96
C SER A 103 11.15 -3.06 17.85
N HIS A 104 9.82 -3.06 17.79
CA HIS A 104 8.99 -4.00 18.56
C HIS A 104 9.34 -5.48 18.30
N ALA A 105 9.86 -5.80 17.11
CA ALA A 105 10.33 -7.14 16.78
C ALA A 105 11.57 -7.52 17.59
N GLN A 106 12.56 -6.63 17.65
CA GLN A 106 13.80 -6.84 18.41
C GLN A 106 13.55 -6.86 19.92
N ILE A 107 12.63 -6.00 20.41
CA ILE A 107 12.19 -6.02 21.81
C ILE A 107 11.54 -7.38 22.12
N GLY A 108 10.64 -7.83 21.25
CA GLY A 108 9.98 -9.13 21.37
C GLY A 108 10.97 -10.28 21.41
N GLU A 109 11.93 -10.33 20.49
CA GLU A 109 12.99 -11.34 20.46
C GLU A 109 13.81 -11.37 21.76
N ARG A 110 14.19 -10.20 22.28
CA ARG A 110 14.99 -10.08 23.50
C ARG A 110 14.25 -10.53 24.76
N ILE A 111 12.95 -10.30 24.81
CA ILE A 111 12.12 -10.54 26.01
C ILE A 111 11.34 -11.88 25.90
N GLY A 112 11.29 -12.48 24.71
CA GLY A 112 10.51 -13.69 24.44
C GLY A 112 9.02 -13.42 24.16
N LEU A 113 8.68 -12.24 23.65
CA LEU A 113 7.33 -11.83 23.25
C LEU A 113 7.18 -11.73 21.73
N ASP A 114 5.96 -11.94 21.22
CA ASP A 114 5.66 -11.66 19.81
C ASP A 114 5.69 -10.15 19.53
N ARG A 115 6.17 -9.77 18.35
CA ARG A 115 6.20 -8.38 17.86
C ARG A 115 4.84 -7.70 18.02
N SER A 116 3.76 -8.42 17.71
CA SER A 116 2.40 -7.89 17.77
C SER A 116 1.99 -7.62 19.21
N THR A 117 2.31 -8.55 20.13
CA THR A 117 2.06 -8.40 21.56
C THR A 117 2.78 -7.19 22.14
N VAL A 118 4.06 -6.99 21.81
CA VAL A 118 4.81 -5.80 22.22
C VAL A 118 4.14 -4.52 21.69
N GLY A 119 3.68 -4.54 20.43
CA GLY A 119 2.94 -3.42 19.84
C GLY A 119 1.61 -3.12 20.55
N LEU A 120 0.84 -4.15 20.92
CA LEU A 120 -0.41 -4.02 21.67
C LEU A 120 -0.15 -3.47 23.08
N ILE A 121 0.90 -3.94 23.75
CA ILE A 121 1.30 -3.43 25.08
C ILE A 121 1.74 -1.98 24.96
N ALA A 122 2.56 -1.62 23.97
CA ALA A 122 3.03 -0.26 23.75
C ALA A 122 1.88 0.74 23.49
N ARG A 123 0.80 0.30 22.85
CA ARG A 123 -0.44 1.10 22.66
C ARG A 123 -1.38 1.09 23.87
N GLY A 124 -1.17 0.20 24.84
CA GLY A 124 -1.99 0.08 26.04
C GLY A 124 -3.22 -0.81 25.87
N GLU A 125 -3.31 -1.56 24.77
CA GLU A 125 -4.47 -2.41 24.46
C GLU A 125 -4.48 -3.71 25.28
N ASN A 126 -3.30 -4.30 25.53
CA ASN A 126 -3.21 -5.60 26.23
C ASN A 126 -2.87 -5.47 27.74
N ARG A 127 -2.12 -4.43 28.12
CA ARG A 127 -1.62 -4.20 29.48
C ARG A 127 -1.68 -2.70 29.81
N PRO A 128 -2.87 -2.14 30.07
CA PRO A 128 -3.05 -0.71 30.35
C PRO A 128 -2.35 -0.27 31.64
N ASP A 129 -2.13 -1.19 32.59
CA ASP A 129 -1.39 -0.97 33.84
C ASP A 129 0.06 -0.51 33.59
N LEU A 130 0.72 -1.02 32.55
CA LEU A 130 2.10 -0.66 32.22
C LEU A 130 2.23 0.73 31.55
N GLN A 131 1.14 1.29 31.02
CA GLN A 131 1.18 2.55 30.27
C GLN A 131 1.65 3.74 31.10
N GLY A 132 1.26 3.81 32.38
CA GLY A 132 1.74 4.85 33.29
C GLY A 132 3.26 4.81 33.45
N ARG A 133 3.82 3.60 33.56
CA ARG A 133 5.26 3.36 33.70
C ARG A 133 6.02 3.69 32.41
N ILE A 134 5.50 3.25 31.26
CA ILE A 134 6.06 3.55 29.93
C ILE A 134 6.11 5.07 29.71
N ASN A 135 5.00 5.77 29.89
CA ASN A 135 4.94 7.22 29.67
C ASN A 135 5.87 8.00 30.61
N THR A 136 5.93 7.60 31.88
CA THR A 136 6.86 8.21 32.85
C THR A 136 8.32 8.00 32.44
N ARG A 137 8.68 6.77 32.05
CA ARG A 137 10.03 6.44 31.62
C ARG A 137 10.40 7.14 30.31
N MET A 138 9.47 7.28 29.35
CA MET A 138 9.67 8.02 28.11
C MET A 138 9.96 9.50 28.38
N ARG A 139 9.19 10.15 29.27
CA ARG A 139 9.44 11.55 29.64
C ARG A 139 10.82 11.75 30.26
N ASN A 140 11.23 10.84 31.14
CA ASN A 140 12.56 10.86 31.74
C ASN A 140 13.65 10.67 30.70
N CYS A 141 13.51 9.69 29.79
CA CYS A 141 14.45 9.48 28.69
C CYS A 141 14.58 10.71 27.78
N LEU A 142 13.46 11.40 27.49
CA LEU A 142 13.48 12.64 26.71
C LEU A 142 14.15 13.80 27.48
N ALA A 143 13.91 13.90 28.78
CA ALA A 143 14.56 14.91 29.62
C ALA A 143 16.08 14.68 29.70
N ASP A 144 16.52 13.42 29.83
CA ASP A 144 17.94 13.05 29.85
C ASP A 144 18.61 13.32 28.50
N LYS A 145 17.95 12.97 27.38
CA LYS A 145 18.43 13.31 26.02
C LYS A 145 18.59 14.82 25.83
N ARG A 146 17.73 15.65 26.43
CA ARG A 146 17.86 17.12 26.40
C ARG A 146 19.02 17.62 27.25
N ARG A 147 19.28 17.02 28.41
CA ARG A 147 20.38 17.41 29.30
C ARG A 147 21.75 17.00 28.74
N ARG A 148 21.81 15.91 27.96
CA ARG A 148 23.06 15.31 27.50
C ARG A 148 23.02 14.92 26.01
N PRO A 149 22.87 15.89 25.09
CA PRO A 149 22.73 15.61 23.65
C PRO A 149 23.95 14.86 23.07
N ASN A 150 25.15 15.04 23.65
CA ASN A 150 26.39 14.47 23.12
C ASN A 150 26.80 13.13 23.75
N GLN A 151 26.20 12.70 24.88
CA GLN A 151 26.59 11.45 25.55
C GLN A 151 25.81 10.22 25.06
N CYS A 152 24.61 10.38 24.49
CA CYS A 152 23.80 9.24 24.03
C CYS A 152 24.33 8.55 22.75
N LEU A 153 25.43 9.02 22.16
CA LEU A 153 26.02 8.44 20.95
C LEU A 153 27.18 7.47 21.21
N GLY A 154 27.62 7.31 22.47
CA GLY A 154 28.90 6.68 22.81
C GLY A 154 28.89 5.22 23.28
N GLU A 155 27.80 4.69 23.84
CA GLU A 155 27.91 3.46 24.67
C GLU A 155 27.19 2.21 24.15
N THR A 156 26.67 2.20 22.92
CA THR A 156 26.25 0.95 22.27
C THR A 156 27.44 0.29 21.55
N GLY A 157 28.44 -0.10 22.34
CA GLY A 157 29.44 -1.07 21.92
C GLY A 157 28.84 -2.47 21.95
N GLY A 158 28.69 -3.10 20.79
CA GLY A 158 28.26 -4.50 20.67
C GLY A 158 27.07 -4.67 19.73
N ALA A 159 27.37 -5.20 18.54
CA ALA A 159 26.50 -5.39 17.37
C ALA A 159 26.25 -4.11 16.58
N ALA A 160 26.77 -4.10 15.35
CA ALA A 160 26.58 -3.09 14.34
C ALA A 160 25.08 -2.91 14.02
N ALA A 161 24.37 -2.14 14.85
CA ALA A 161 23.24 -1.37 14.40
C ALA A 161 23.81 -0.46 13.32
N VAL A 162 23.72 -0.90 12.07
CA VAL A 162 23.95 -0.09 10.88
C VAL A 162 23.17 1.18 11.15
N ARG A 163 23.88 2.21 11.57
CA ARG A 163 23.33 3.56 11.63
C ARG A 163 22.93 3.79 10.18
N HIS A 164 21.63 3.66 9.90
CA HIS A 164 21.02 4.35 8.78
C HIS A 164 21.10 5.84 9.15
N GLY A 165 22.31 6.37 9.25
CA GLY A 165 22.56 7.74 8.89
C GLY A 165 21.85 7.87 7.56
N CYS A 166 20.88 8.77 7.53
CA CYS A 166 20.20 9.16 6.32
C CYS A 166 21.30 9.61 5.36
N ARG A 167 21.92 8.64 4.64
CA ARG A 167 22.76 8.91 3.50
C ARG A 167 21.82 9.69 2.63
N SER A 168 22.07 10.99 2.50
CA SER A 168 21.37 11.83 1.56
C SER A 168 21.59 11.17 0.22
N LYS A 169 20.62 10.36 -0.20
CA LYS A 169 20.71 9.68 -1.49
C LYS A 169 20.68 10.82 -2.49
N HIS A 170 21.81 11.05 -3.12
CA HIS A 170 21.90 12.01 -4.19
C HIS A 170 21.22 11.36 -5.38
N TYR A 171 20.00 11.81 -5.66
CA TYR A 171 19.32 11.50 -6.91
C TYR A 171 19.52 12.65 -7.88
N ASP A 172 19.41 12.33 -9.16
CA ASP A 172 19.43 13.30 -10.24
C ASP A 172 18.07 14.04 -10.26
N ASP A 173 18.10 15.31 -9.89
CA ASP A 173 16.90 16.17 -9.85
C ASP A 173 16.33 16.38 -11.27
N ASP A 174 17.16 16.36 -12.31
CA ASP A 174 16.73 16.63 -13.68
C ASP A 174 15.98 15.42 -14.24
N LEU A 175 16.51 14.22 -13.99
CA LEU A 175 15.82 12.97 -14.32
C LEU A 175 14.51 12.81 -13.53
N LEU A 176 14.48 13.22 -12.26
CA LEU A 176 13.24 13.22 -11.46
C LEU A 176 12.19 14.15 -12.07
N VAL A 177 12.58 15.38 -12.43
CA VAL A 177 11.71 16.37 -13.06
C VAL A 177 11.15 15.84 -14.37
N GLU A 178 12.00 15.24 -15.22
CA GLU A 178 11.59 14.68 -16.50
C GLU A 178 10.56 13.55 -16.34
N LEU A 179 10.85 12.56 -15.48
CA LEU A 179 9.97 11.41 -15.27
C LEU A 179 8.61 11.82 -14.70
N ILE A 180 8.58 12.80 -13.78
CA ILE A 180 7.32 13.33 -13.25
C ILE A 180 6.57 14.10 -14.34
N ALA A 181 7.26 14.94 -15.11
CA ALA A 181 6.65 15.79 -16.13
C ALA A 181 6.04 14.98 -17.29
N ARG A 182 6.64 13.84 -17.65
CA ARG A 182 6.08 12.91 -18.64
C ARG A 182 4.77 12.28 -18.18
N GLY A 183 4.65 11.97 -16.88
CA GLY A 183 3.44 11.44 -16.27
C GLY A 183 3.04 10.03 -16.73
N ASP A 184 3.95 9.31 -17.39
CA ASP A 184 3.76 7.96 -17.93
C ASP A 184 4.13 6.86 -16.92
N MET A 185 4.85 7.20 -15.86
CA MET A 185 5.28 6.27 -14.81
C MET A 185 4.54 6.47 -13.48
N SER A 186 4.29 5.35 -12.79
CA SER A 186 3.78 5.40 -11.42
C SER A 186 4.85 5.90 -10.46
N ARG A 187 4.42 6.55 -9.36
CA ARG A 187 5.32 7.09 -8.32
C ARG A 187 6.26 6.04 -7.74
N ALA A 188 5.78 4.80 -7.59
CA ALA A 188 6.58 3.69 -7.11
C ALA A 188 7.73 3.36 -8.07
N ARG A 189 7.45 3.32 -9.38
CA ARG A 189 8.44 3.01 -10.42
C ARG A 189 9.45 4.13 -10.62
N ILE A 190 9.01 5.39 -10.53
CA ILE A 190 9.91 6.56 -10.49
C ILE A 190 10.85 6.45 -9.28
N GLY A 191 10.30 6.10 -8.11
CA GLY A 191 11.07 5.89 -6.90
C GLY A 191 12.15 4.82 -7.06
N GLU A 192 11.77 3.64 -7.55
CA GLU A 192 12.69 2.54 -7.81
C GLU A 192 13.86 2.95 -8.71
N ARG A 193 13.56 3.65 -9.82
CA ARG A 193 14.56 4.09 -10.79
C ARG A 193 15.57 5.10 -10.22
N LEU A 194 15.15 5.94 -9.27
CA LEU A 194 15.97 7.00 -8.68
C LEU A 194 16.50 6.65 -7.27
N GLY A 195 16.27 5.42 -6.80
CA GLY A 195 16.62 5.01 -5.44
C GLY A 195 15.82 5.74 -4.35
N LEU A 196 14.67 6.33 -4.71
CA LEU A 196 13.74 7.05 -3.84
C LEU A 196 12.57 6.16 -3.42
N SER A 197 11.93 6.47 -2.29
CA SER A 197 10.65 5.83 -1.96
C SER A 197 9.53 6.47 -2.78
N GLY A 198 8.55 5.68 -3.23
CA GLY A 198 7.39 6.20 -3.96
C GLY A 198 6.60 7.25 -3.16
N THR A 199 6.60 7.13 -1.83
CA THR A 199 6.03 8.14 -0.92
C THR A 199 6.80 9.46 -0.98
N MET A 200 8.14 9.43 -1.04
CA MET A 200 8.96 10.64 -1.17
C MET A 200 8.71 11.33 -2.51
N VAL A 201 8.64 10.57 -3.61
CA VAL A 201 8.24 11.11 -4.92
C VAL A 201 6.86 11.78 -4.83
N GLY A 202 5.89 11.14 -4.16
CA GLY A 202 4.58 11.74 -3.89
C GLY A 202 4.64 13.05 -3.11
N LYS A 203 5.48 13.13 -2.07
CA LYS A 203 5.69 14.38 -1.31
C LYS A 203 6.30 15.49 -2.18
N ILE A 204 7.20 15.16 -3.09
CA ILE A 204 7.80 16.13 -4.02
C ILE A 204 6.75 16.66 -5.01
N ILE A 205 5.98 15.76 -5.64
CA ILE A 205 4.89 16.14 -6.56
C ILE A 205 3.86 17.05 -5.87
N ASN A 206 3.54 16.76 -4.61
CA ASN A 206 2.59 17.55 -3.82
C ASN A 206 3.19 18.84 -3.24
N GLY A 207 4.47 19.15 -3.47
CA GLY A 207 5.14 20.33 -2.90
C GLY A 207 5.38 20.29 -1.39
N GLN A 208 5.23 19.12 -0.78
CA GLN A 208 5.52 18.91 0.65
C GLN A 208 7.02 18.74 0.90
N SER A 209 7.77 18.34 -0.12
CA SER A 209 9.24 18.22 -0.11
C SER A 209 9.80 18.87 -1.38
N ARG A 210 10.99 19.50 -1.30
CA ARG A 210 11.69 20.11 -2.46
C ARG A 210 10.81 21.01 -3.33
N ARG A 211 10.25 22.07 -2.74
CA ARG A 211 9.37 23.03 -3.44
C ARG A 211 10.04 23.73 -4.63
N ASP A 212 11.37 23.81 -4.61
CA ASP A 212 12.23 24.30 -5.68
C ASP A 212 12.06 23.54 -7.01
N LEU A 213 11.66 22.26 -6.96
CA LEU A 213 11.49 21.45 -8.17
C LEU A 213 10.14 21.67 -8.87
N LEU A 214 9.12 22.19 -8.18
CA LEU A 214 7.77 22.35 -8.74
C LEU A 214 7.72 23.26 -9.98
N PRO A 215 8.36 24.45 -10.00
CA PRO A 215 8.39 25.27 -11.20
C PRO A 215 9.04 24.56 -12.39
N ARG A 216 10.08 23.75 -12.15
CA ARG A 216 10.80 22.97 -13.18
C ARG A 216 9.92 21.88 -13.77
N ILE A 217 9.23 21.11 -12.93
CA ILE A 217 8.24 20.10 -13.33
C ILE A 217 7.14 20.74 -14.18
N ALA A 218 6.57 21.86 -13.71
CA ALA A 218 5.51 22.56 -14.43
C ALA A 218 5.97 23.09 -15.79
N ALA A 219 7.19 23.64 -15.87
CA ALA A 219 7.77 24.11 -17.13
C ALA A 219 8.00 22.97 -18.13
N MET A 220 8.59 21.86 -17.69
CA MET A 220 8.84 20.69 -18.54
C MET A 220 7.53 20.05 -19.01
N ALA A 221 6.53 19.92 -18.13
CA ALA A 221 5.22 19.40 -18.50
C ALA A 221 4.46 20.30 -19.50
N ARG A 222 4.68 21.62 -19.47
CA ARG A 222 4.17 22.52 -20.53
C ARG A 222 4.88 22.29 -21.86
N GLY A 223 6.20 22.14 -21.84
CA GLY A 223 7.00 21.85 -23.04
C GLY A 223 6.55 20.56 -23.74
N ILE A 224 6.41 19.47 -22.96
CA ILE A 224 5.94 18.17 -23.48
C ILE A 224 4.54 18.31 -24.10
N ARG A 225 3.61 19.01 -23.44
CA ARG A 225 2.26 19.22 -23.99
C ARG A 225 2.28 20.03 -25.28
N GLN A 226 3.06 21.11 -25.34
CA GLN A 226 3.17 21.93 -26.55
C GLN A 226 3.75 21.14 -27.72
N GLU A 227 4.76 20.31 -27.48
CA GLU A 227 5.34 19.45 -28.51
C GLU A 227 4.35 18.40 -28.99
N SER A 228 3.64 17.73 -28.07
CA SER A 228 2.57 16.80 -28.41
C SER A 228 1.47 17.46 -29.25
N HIS A 229 1.09 18.71 -28.93
CA HIS A 229 0.14 19.47 -29.74
C HIS A 229 0.67 19.78 -31.15
N ARG A 230 1.94 20.16 -31.28
CA ARG A 230 2.56 20.42 -32.59
C ARG A 230 2.60 19.16 -33.45
N LEU A 231 3.02 18.04 -32.88
CA LEU A 231 3.04 16.75 -33.58
C LEU A 231 1.63 16.30 -33.97
N GLY A 232 0.67 16.43 -33.05
CA GLY A 232 -0.74 16.14 -33.31
C GLY A 232 -1.33 17.01 -34.42
N ALA A 233 -1.06 18.31 -34.41
CA ALA A 233 -1.51 19.23 -35.47
C ALA A 233 -0.88 18.90 -36.82
N ARG A 234 0.41 18.55 -36.87
CA ARG A 234 1.09 18.12 -38.09
C ARG A 234 0.46 16.83 -38.65
N TRP A 235 0.12 15.89 -37.79
CA TRP A 235 -0.53 14.64 -38.18
C TRP A 235 -1.96 14.87 -38.69
N LEU A 236 -2.78 15.63 -37.95
CA LEU A 236 -4.14 16.00 -38.33
C LEU A 236 -4.20 16.75 -39.67
N ARG A 237 -3.26 17.67 -39.90
CA ARG A 237 -3.16 18.38 -41.19
C ARG A 237 -2.93 17.40 -42.34
N GLY A 238 -2.09 16.39 -42.16
CA GLY A 238 -1.86 15.35 -43.16
C GLY A 238 -3.12 14.54 -43.48
N LEU A 239 -3.91 14.19 -42.46
CA LEU A 239 -5.20 13.50 -42.66
C LEU A 239 -6.24 14.37 -43.36
N LEU A 240 -6.36 15.64 -42.96
CA LEU A 240 -7.29 16.59 -43.59
C LEU A 240 -6.97 16.77 -45.07
N ILE A 241 -5.69 16.91 -45.44
CA ILE A 241 -5.28 17.02 -46.85
C ILE A 241 -5.66 15.75 -47.63
N ARG A 242 -5.46 14.56 -47.04
CA ARG A 242 -5.88 13.29 -47.68
C ARG A 242 -7.39 13.25 -47.89
N HIS A 243 -8.20 13.57 -46.88
CA HIS A 243 -9.65 13.58 -47.02
C HIS A 243 -10.17 14.61 -48.03
N ILE A 244 -9.58 15.80 -48.10
CA ILE A 244 -9.93 16.79 -49.13
C ILE A 244 -9.61 16.23 -50.52
N ARG A 245 -8.45 15.62 -50.70
CA ARG A 245 -8.04 15.01 -51.97
C ARG A 245 -9.00 13.89 -52.41
N ASP A 246 -9.29 12.96 -51.51
CA ASP A 246 -10.19 11.83 -51.76
C ASP A 246 -11.61 12.29 -52.14
N GLY A 247 -12.05 13.40 -51.54
CA GLY A 247 -13.32 14.06 -51.85
C GLY A 247 -13.34 14.75 -53.22
N MET A 248 -12.24 15.40 -53.63
CA MET A 248 -12.12 16.03 -54.96
C MET A 248 -11.97 15.02 -56.09
N GLU A 249 -11.28 13.90 -55.85
CA GLU A 249 -11.03 12.87 -56.87
C GLU A 249 -12.26 11.96 -57.13
N GLY A 250 -13.40 12.22 -56.48
CA GLY A 250 -14.64 11.45 -56.68
C GLY A 250 -14.56 10.00 -56.18
N THR A 251 -13.51 9.65 -55.44
CA THR A 251 -13.32 8.30 -54.88
C THR A 251 -14.13 8.03 -53.62
N GLY A 252 -14.64 9.09 -52.98
CA GLY A 252 -15.46 9.01 -51.77
C GLY A 252 -16.82 8.35 -52.02
N GLU A 253 -17.33 7.63 -51.01
CA GLU A 253 -18.62 6.93 -51.06
C GLU A 253 -19.81 7.80 -51.49
N PHE A 254 -19.75 9.11 -51.24
CA PHE A 254 -20.77 10.07 -51.66
C PHE A 254 -20.81 10.35 -53.16
N ALA A 255 -19.72 10.14 -53.90
CA ALA A 255 -19.70 10.28 -55.36
C ALA A 255 -20.14 9.00 -56.09
N ARG A 256 -20.30 7.88 -55.37
CA ARG A 256 -20.78 6.60 -55.92
C ARG A 256 -22.28 6.36 -55.72
N ARG A 257 -22.99 7.32 -55.13
CA ARG A 257 -24.46 7.34 -55.04
C ARG A 257 -25.00 8.41 -55.98
#